data_AF-A0A5C4Y751-F1
#
_entry.id   AF-A0A5C4Y751-F1
#
_cell.length_a   1.000
_cell.length_b   1.000
_cell.length_c   1.000
_cell.angle_alpha   90.00
_cell.angle_beta   90.00
_cell.angle_gamma   90.00
#
_symmetry.space_group_name_H-M   'P 1'
#
loop_
_entity.id
_entity.type
_entity.pdbx_description
1 polymer ?
#
loop_
_entity_poly.entity_id
_entity_poly.type
_entity_poly.pdbx_seq_one_letter_code
_entity_poly.pdbx_strand_id
1 'polypeptide(L)'
;MKTTLAALTFAVMLTACGSQETTIRAWLEPDVLGVVDVDFPATLSATDSLTLTLHYSETCVQSDERISVFSRTATELRLGATATYARQEPSLACPPVYIEKTLDYTDPGTPTRTNPFEIIVNGKSYGTVRIQ
;
A
#
# COMPACT_ATOMS: atom_id res chain seq x y z
N MET A 1 -72.01 -26.77 6.14
CA MET A 1 -72.24 -26.46 7.57
C MET A 1 -70.89 -26.33 8.26
N LYS A 2 -70.66 -25.15 8.86
CA LYS A 2 -69.75 -24.76 9.97
C LYS A 2 -68.46 -25.57 10.17
N THR A 3 -67.29 -25.07 9.76
CA THR A 3 -66.31 -24.25 10.54
C THR A 3 -66.04 -24.73 11.97
N THR A 4 -64.79 -25.17 12.20
CA THR A 4 -64.12 -25.18 13.50
C THR A 4 -62.66 -24.71 13.34
N LEU A 5 -62.32 -23.68 14.11
CA LEU A 5 -60.97 -23.16 14.37
C LEU A 5 -60.17 -24.12 15.27
N ALA A 6 -58.85 -24.17 15.08
CA ALA A 6 -57.80 -24.24 16.13
C ALA A 6 -56.43 -24.12 15.43
N ALA A 7 -55.74 -22.98 15.43
CA ALA A 7 -54.91 -22.41 16.50
C ALA A 7 -53.56 -23.13 16.72
N LEU A 8 -52.49 -22.38 16.47
CA LEU A 8 -51.13 -22.42 17.04
C LEU A 8 -50.38 -23.76 17.11
N THR A 9 -49.26 -23.83 16.36
CA THR A 9 -47.96 -24.20 16.96
C THR A 9 -46.81 -23.60 16.16
N PHE A 10 -46.19 -22.57 16.71
CA PHE A 10 -44.84 -22.12 16.38
C PHE A 10 -43.88 -23.22 16.85
N ALA A 11 -43.13 -23.84 15.95
CA ALA A 11 -42.03 -24.73 16.29
C ALA A 11 -40.74 -24.20 15.67
N VAL A 12 -40.00 -23.51 16.52
CA VAL A 12 -38.60 -23.14 16.39
C VAL A 12 -37.77 -24.40 16.16
N MET A 13 -37.03 -24.45 15.06
CA MET A 13 -35.76 -25.18 14.98
C MET A 13 -34.78 -24.33 14.16
N LEU A 14 -34.18 -23.35 14.82
CA LEU A 14 -32.92 -22.78 14.38
C LEU A 14 -31.86 -23.89 14.50
N THR A 15 -31.52 -24.53 13.38
CA THR A 15 -30.25 -25.27 13.29
C THR A 15 -29.13 -24.26 13.10
N ALA A 16 -28.79 -23.56 14.19
CA ALA A 16 -27.55 -22.81 14.32
C ALA A 16 -26.57 -23.70 15.10
N CYS A 17 -25.66 -24.36 14.38
CA CYS A 17 -24.28 -24.53 14.83
C CYS A 17 -23.45 -24.99 13.62
N GLY A 18 -23.45 -24.19 12.55
CA GLY A 18 -22.26 -24.15 11.71
C GLY A 18 -21.20 -23.50 12.59
N SER A 19 -20.24 -24.30 13.05
CA SER A 19 -19.01 -23.80 13.66
C SER A 19 -18.39 -22.83 12.67
N GLN A 20 -18.72 -21.55 12.83
CA GLN A 20 -17.99 -20.46 12.23
C GLN A 20 -16.66 -20.52 12.96
N GLU A 21 -15.75 -21.32 12.39
CA GLU A 21 -14.33 -21.11 12.56
C GLU A 21 -14.15 -19.63 12.25
N THR A 22 -14.12 -18.84 13.32
CA THR A 22 -13.65 -17.47 13.27
C THR A 22 -12.16 -17.64 13.02
N THR A 23 -11.82 -17.93 11.77
CA THR A 23 -10.52 -17.60 11.24
C THR A 23 -10.44 -16.12 11.49
N ILE A 24 -9.67 -15.74 12.52
CA ILE A 24 -9.21 -14.37 12.71
C ILE A 24 -8.41 -14.09 11.45
N ARG A 25 -9.10 -13.69 10.39
CA ARG A 25 -8.47 -13.07 9.24
C ARG A 25 -7.93 -11.79 9.83
N ALA A 26 -6.62 -11.71 10.01
CA ALA A 26 -5.96 -10.43 10.12
C ALA A 26 -6.47 -9.63 8.93
N TRP A 27 -7.31 -8.63 9.20
CA TRP A 27 -7.82 -7.75 8.16
C TRP A 27 -6.62 -6.92 7.73
N LEU A 28 -6.10 -7.25 6.55
CA LEU A 28 -4.96 -6.64 5.91
C LEU A 28 -5.48 -5.44 5.12
N GLU A 29 -5.07 -4.24 5.50
CA GLU A 29 -5.48 -3.00 4.84
C GLU A 29 -4.29 -2.38 4.10
N PRO A 30 -4.38 -2.18 2.76
CA PRO A 30 -3.34 -1.46 2.03
C PRO A 30 -3.42 0.03 2.36
N ASP A 31 -2.28 0.63 2.68
CA ASP A 31 -2.15 2.07 2.92
C ASP A 31 -0.82 2.61 2.37
N VAL A 32 -0.72 3.93 2.34
CA VAL A 32 0.45 4.68 1.90
C VAL A 32 1.65 4.33 2.80
N LEU A 33 2.79 4.04 2.17
CA LEU A 33 4.05 3.84 2.86
C LEU A 33 4.62 5.19 3.30
N GLY A 34 5.05 5.26 4.56
CA GLY A 34 5.75 6.42 5.13
C GLY A 34 7.17 6.57 4.59
N VAL A 35 7.29 7.08 3.37
CA VAL A 35 8.59 7.39 2.74
C VAL A 35 9.20 8.62 3.42
N VAL A 36 10.42 8.46 3.93
CA VAL A 36 11.18 9.47 4.66
C VAL A 36 12.06 10.26 3.69
N ASP A 37 12.77 9.55 2.81
CA ASP A 37 13.69 10.14 1.84
C ASP A 37 13.75 9.33 0.54
N VAL A 38 14.30 9.92 -0.52
CA VAL A 38 14.48 9.26 -1.81
C VAL A 38 15.83 9.65 -2.41
N ASP A 39 16.71 8.67 -2.57
CA ASP A 39 18.00 8.87 -3.23
C ASP A 39 17.88 8.71 -4.74
N PHE A 40 18.50 9.64 -5.46
CA PHE A 40 18.71 9.59 -6.92
C PHE A 40 19.89 10.45 -7.34
N PRO A 41 20.52 10.16 -8.50
CA PRO A 41 21.56 11.01 -9.05
C PRO A 41 21.03 12.41 -9.38
N ALA A 42 21.82 13.45 -9.09
CA ALA A 42 21.48 14.83 -9.43
C ALA A 42 21.46 15.09 -10.95
N THR A 43 22.18 14.28 -11.73
CA THR A 43 22.29 14.40 -13.19
C THR A 43 22.18 13.05 -13.86
N LEU A 44 21.52 12.97 -15.02
CA LEU A 44 21.39 11.74 -15.80
C LEU A 44 21.17 12.06 -17.29
N SER A 45 21.59 11.18 -18.20
CA SER A 45 21.26 11.34 -19.62
C SER A 45 19.76 11.13 -19.88
N ALA A 46 19.26 11.68 -20.98
CA ALA A 46 17.83 11.69 -21.29
C ALA A 46 17.18 10.28 -21.40
N THR A 47 17.96 9.25 -21.72
CA THR A 47 17.50 7.88 -21.96
C THR A 47 18.10 6.84 -21.01
N ASP A 48 19.05 7.21 -20.15
CA ASP A 48 19.71 6.25 -19.25
C ASP A 48 18.73 5.73 -18.19
N SER A 49 18.98 4.54 -17.65
CA SER A 49 18.19 4.05 -16.51
C SER A 49 18.41 4.93 -15.28
N LEU A 50 17.33 5.37 -14.64
CA LEU A 50 17.38 6.09 -13.36
C LEU A 50 17.00 5.13 -12.24
N THR A 51 17.92 4.85 -11.32
CA THR A 51 17.61 4.12 -10.09
C THR A 51 17.24 5.09 -8.99
N LEU A 52 16.15 4.78 -8.29
CA LEU A 52 15.61 5.47 -7.14
C LEU A 52 15.63 4.52 -5.95
N THR A 53 16.14 4.99 -4.82
CA THR A 53 16.11 4.23 -3.56
C THR A 53 15.24 4.99 -2.57
N LEU A 54 14.06 4.44 -2.26
CA LEU A 54 13.10 5.01 -1.33
C LEU A 54 13.43 4.51 0.08
N HIS A 55 13.74 5.43 0.99
CA HIS A 55 13.94 5.14 2.40
C HIS A 55 12.64 5.29 3.16
N TYR A 56 12.29 4.31 3.98
CA TYR A 56 11.08 4.32 4.79
C TYR A 56 11.32 3.71 6.17
N SER A 57 10.44 4.06 7.11
CA SER A 57 10.39 3.43 8.42
C SER A 57 9.41 2.25 8.40
N GLU A 58 9.92 1.04 8.58
CA GLU A 58 9.08 -0.15 8.75
C GLU A 58 8.39 -0.14 10.12
N THR A 59 7.15 -0.61 10.19
CA THR A 59 6.44 -0.82 11.47
C THR A 59 6.16 -2.31 11.69
N CYS A 60 5.94 -2.75 12.93
CA CYS A 60 5.88 -4.18 13.24
C CYS A 60 4.65 -4.93 12.69
N VAL A 61 3.66 -4.21 12.14
CA VAL A 61 2.45 -4.78 11.50
C VAL A 61 2.43 -4.57 9.99
N GLN A 62 3.52 -4.03 9.44
CA GLN A 62 3.67 -3.76 8.02
C GLN A 62 4.18 -5.00 7.29
N SER A 63 3.66 -5.22 6.09
CA SER A 63 4.17 -6.21 5.14
C SER A 63 3.85 -5.80 3.70
N ASP A 64 4.35 -6.57 2.73
CA ASP A 64 4.02 -6.42 1.31
C ASP A 64 4.23 -4.99 0.79
N GLU A 65 5.41 -4.44 1.07
CA GLU A 65 5.83 -3.15 0.55
C GLU A 65 6.01 -3.21 -0.97
N ARG A 66 5.42 -2.23 -1.67
CA ARG A 66 5.43 -2.19 -3.12
C ARG A 66 5.60 -0.78 -3.63
N ILE A 67 6.30 -0.69 -4.76
CA ILE A 67 6.31 0.49 -5.61
C ILE A 67 5.40 0.24 -6.81
N SER A 68 4.61 1.24 -7.16
CA SER A 68 3.79 1.29 -8.37
C SER A 68 4.09 2.58 -9.12
N VAL A 69 4.01 2.54 -10.44
CA VAL A 69 4.17 3.73 -11.29
C VAL A 69 2.78 4.30 -11.54
N PHE A 70 2.51 5.51 -11.03
CA PHE A 70 1.25 6.20 -11.30
C PHE A 70 1.28 6.92 -12.65
N SER A 71 2.36 7.64 -12.92
CA SER A 71 2.58 8.27 -14.22
C SER A 71 4.07 8.42 -14.50
N ARG A 72 4.39 8.42 -15.80
CA ARG A 72 5.73 8.70 -16.29
C ARG A 72 5.62 9.51 -17.58
N THR A 73 6.11 10.75 -17.54
CA THR A 73 6.10 11.70 -18.66
C THR A 73 7.51 12.22 -18.91
N ALA A 74 7.77 12.99 -19.97
CA ALA A 74 9.11 13.51 -20.26
C ALA A 74 9.70 14.38 -19.13
N THR A 75 8.88 15.00 -18.27
CA THR A 75 9.33 15.95 -17.23
C THR A 75 9.12 15.45 -15.81
N GLU A 76 8.46 14.32 -15.60
CA GLU A 76 8.21 13.81 -14.24
C GLU A 76 8.01 12.30 -14.19
N LEU A 77 8.35 11.74 -13.03
CA LEU A 77 7.98 10.39 -12.60
C LEU A 77 7.17 10.49 -11.30
N ARG A 78 5.97 9.92 -11.32
CA ARG A 78 5.10 9.79 -10.14
C ARG A 78 5.00 8.34 -9.71
N LEU A 79 5.48 8.06 -8.51
CA LEU A 79 5.43 6.74 -7.89
C LEU A 79 4.43 6.71 -6.73
N GLY A 80 3.82 5.55 -6.54
CA GLY A 80 3.12 5.17 -5.33
C GLY A 80 3.93 4.14 -4.58
N ALA A 81 4.22 4.41 -3.32
CA ALA A 81 4.77 3.45 -2.38
C ALA A 81 3.68 3.08 -1.37
N THR A 82 3.35 1.81 -1.28
CA THR A 82 2.28 1.27 -0.43
C THR A 82 2.79 0.10 0.37
N ALA A 83 2.16 -0.17 1.51
CA ALA A 83 2.31 -1.39 2.25
C ALA A 83 0.96 -1.89 2.75
N THR A 84 0.93 -3.13 3.18
CA THR A 84 -0.22 -3.72 3.85
C THR A 84 0.02 -3.68 5.35
N TYR A 85 -1.00 -3.27 6.10
CA TYR A 85 -0.93 -3.21 7.56
C TYR A 85 -1.92 -4.20 8.15
N ALA A 86 -1.44 -5.07 9.03
CA ALA A 86 -2.31 -5.93 9.82
C ALA A 86 -3.01 -5.11 10.90
N ARG A 87 -4.34 -5.20 10.97
CA ARG A 87 -5.08 -4.62 12.09
C ARG A 87 -4.64 -5.28 13.40
N GLN A 88 -4.06 -4.49 14.29
CA GLN A 88 -3.62 -4.98 15.58
C GLN A 88 -4.79 -4.98 16.59
N GLU A 89 -4.95 -6.08 17.32
CA GLU A 89 -5.84 -6.08 18.49
C GLU A 89 -5.30 -5.09 19.53
N PRO A 90 -6.15 -4.30 20.21
CA PRO A 90 -5.71 -3.28 21.16
C PRO A 90 -4.79 -3.78 22.29
N SER A 91 -4.81 -5.09 22.57
CA SER A 91 -3.99 -5.74 23.60
C SER A 91 -2.57 -6.11 23.15
N LEU A 92 -2.28 -6.07 21.84
CA LEU A 92 -0.96 -6.36 21.29
C LEU A 92 -0.23 -5.03 21.06
N ALA A 93 0.78 -4.75 21.87
CA ALA A 93 1.62 -3.57 21.65
C ALA A 93 2.52 -3.80 20.44
N CYS A 94 2.43 -2.94 19.42
CA CYS A 94 3.51 -2.73 18.47
C CYS A 94 4.51 -1.77 19.09
N PRO A 95 5.67 -2.22 19.60
CA PRO A 95 6.69 -1.28 19.99
C PRO A 95 7.07 -0.46 18.75
N PRO A 96 7.25 0.86 18.86
CA PRO A 96 7.75 1.67 17.76
C PRO A 96 9.15 1.19 17.45
N VAL A 97 9.27 0.40 16.40
CA VAL A 97 10.53 -0.05 15.84
C VAL A 97 10.79 0.87 14.67
N TYR A 98 11.84 1.68 14.75
CA TYR A 98 12.36 2.40 13.59
C TYR A 98 13.46 1.55 12.99
N ILE A 99 13.13 0.80 11.94
CA ILE A 99 14.14 0.19 11.07
C ILE A 99 14.08 0.93 9.74
N GLU A 100 15.20 1.54 9.39
CA GLU A 100 15.39 2.12 8.07
C GLU A 100 15.48 0.98 7.06
N LYS A 101 14.55 1.00 6.11
CA LYS A 101 14.47 0.05 5.01
C LYS A 101 14.45 0.79 3.69
N THR A 102 14.82 0.08 2.64
CA THR A 102 14.84 0.61 1.28
C THR A 102 13.93 -0.17 0.34
N LEU A 103 13.35 0.53 -0.62
CA LEU A 103 12.74 -0.04 -1.82
C LEU A 103 13.36 0.61 -3.05
N ASP A 104 13.82 -0.22 -3.99
CA ASP A 104 14.42 0.27 -5.22
C ASP A 104 13.41 0.26 -6.37
N TYR A 105 13.47 1.31 -7.19
CA TYR A 105 12.77 1.38 -8.47
C TYR A 105 13.71 1.86 -9.57
N THR A 106 13.63 1.23 -10.74
CA THR A 106 14.41 1.61 -11.92
C THR A 106 13.49 2.13 -13.01
N ASP A 107 13.57 3.43 -13.30
CA ASP A 107 12.92 4.05 -14.44
C ASP A 107 13.74 3.78 -15.72
N PRO A 108 13.13 3.20 -16.78
CA PRO A 108 13.84 2.78 -17.97
C PRO A 108 14.22 3.93 -18.92
N GLY A 109 13.94 5.19 -18.58
CA GLY A 109 14.26 6.34 -19.44
C GLY A 109 13.31 6.55 -20.62
N THR A 110 12.18 5.83 -20.67
CA THR A 110 11.17 5.97 -21.73
C THR A 110 9.81 6.41 -21.13
N PRO A 111 9.18 7.49 -21.64
CA PRO A 111 9.66 8.38 -22.69
C PRO A 111 10.92 9.18 -22.30
N THR A 112 11.67 9.61 -23.32
CA THR A 112 12.89 10.41 -23.16
C THR A 112 12.65 11.60 -22.23
N ARG A 113 13.54 11.77 -21.25
CA ARG A 113 13.43 12.83 -20.25
C ARG A 113 13.84 14.18 -20.83
N THR A 114 13.25 15.25 -20.32
CA THR A 114 13.62 16.64 -20.60
C THR A 114 13.83 17.40 -19.30
N ASN A 115 14.51 18.55 -19.36
CA ASN A 115 14.72 19.38 -18.19
C ASN A 115 13.50 20.23 -17.82
N PRO A 116 13.20 20.41 -16.52
CA PRO A 116 13.65 19.57 -15.39
C PRO A 116 12.89 18.23 -15.37
N PHE A 117 13.49 17.19 -14.76
CA PHE A 117 12.82 15.91 -14.54
C PHE A 117 12.53 15.69 -13.05
N GLU A 118 11.26 15.84 -12.63
CA GLU A 118 10.85 15.79 -11.23
C GLU A 118 10.53 14.38 -10.73
N ILE A 119 10.91 14.08 -9.49
CA ILE A 119 10.60 12.82 -8.80
C ILE A 119 9.56 13.07 -7.71
N ILE A 120 8.41 12.42 -7.85
CA ILE A 120 7.27 12.56 -6.94
C ILE A 120 6.90 11.17 -6.40
N VAL A 121 6.83 11.02 -5.09
CA VAL A 121 6.42 9.77 -4.42
C VAL A 121 5.28 10.07 -3.46
N ASN A 122 4.18 9.31 -3.56
CA ASN A 122 2.99 9.49 -2.72
C ASN A 122 2.46 10.94 -2.71
N GLY A 123 2.55 11.61 -3.86
CA GLY A 123 2.10 13.00 -4.03
C GLY A 123 3.06 14.08 -3.49
N LYS A 124 4.17 13.70 -2.84
CA LYS A 124 5.21 14.62 -2.38
C LYS A 124 6.37 14.66 -3.38
N SER A 125 6.85 15.88 -3.71
CA SER A 125 8.06 16.07 -4.51
C SER A 125 9.31 15.87 -3.64
N TYR A 126 10.28 15.12 -4.17
CA TYR A 126 11.58 14.86 -3.53
C TYR A 126 12.74 15.55 -4.23
N GLY A 127 12.50 16.19 -5.39
CA GLY A 127 13.48 16.97 -6.12
C GLY A 127 13.49 16.67 -7.61
N THR A 128 14.51 17.18 -8.29
CA THR A 128 14.64 17.09 -9.75
C THR A 128 15.99 16.54 -10.17
N VAL A 129 15.98 15.65 -11.15
CA VAL A 129 17.17 15.23 -11.90
C VAL A 129 17.39 16.20 -13.05
N ARG A 130 18.63 16.69 -13.21
CA ARG A 130 19.02 17.48 -14.37
C ARG A 130 19.44 16.56 -15.52
N ILE A 131 18.79 16.72 -16.67
CA ILE A 131 19.04 15.94 -17.88
C ILE A 131 20.20 16.56 -18.67
N GLN A 132 21.14 15.74 -19.14
CA GLN A 132 22.30 16.16 -19.94
C GLN A 132 22.43 15.39 -21.25
#